data_AF-A0A7J7QZM9-F1
#
_entry.id   AF-A0A7J7QZM9-F1
#
_cell.length_a   1.000
_cell.length_b   1.000
_cell.length_c   1.000
_cell.angle_alpha   90.00
_cell.angle_beta   90.00
_cell.angle_gamma   90.00
#
_symmetry.space_group_name_H-M   'P 1'
#
loop_
_entity.id
_entity.type
_entity.pdbx_description
1 polymer ?
#
loop_
_entity_poly.entity_id
_entity_poly.type
_entity_poly.pdbx_seq_one_letter_code
_entity_poly.pdbx_strand_id
1 'polypeptide(L)'
;MALSEKPAAGAPEDGPEDGPEDAALARGSALESFGDSAETRALLGRLPALLGDRAAREGALERFRVIMDKYQEQPHLLDPHLEWMMNLLLGIVQDQTSPADLVHLAFKFLYIITKVRGYKTFLRLFPHEVADVQPVLDMFTHQNPRDHETWETRYMLLLWLSVACLIPFDFSRLDGNLVTQPGQTRVSIMDRILQIAESYLVVSDKARDAAAVLVSKFVTRPDVKEKKMAGFLDWSLCTLAQSSFQTIEGVIAMDGTLQALAQIFKHGKREDCLPYAATVLQRLDACRLPNSSQTLLRKLGVKLAQRLGLTFLKPRLAQWRLVDWA
;
A
#
# COMPACT_ATOMS: atom_id res chain seq x y z
N MET A 1 46.44 -62.71 -23.65
CA MET A 1 47.03 -63.35 -22.46
C MET A 1 46.16 -62.99 -21.28
N ALA A 2 45.54 -64.01 -20.67
CA ALA A 2 44.83 -63.90 -19.41
C ALA A 2 45.82 -63.56 -18.28
N LEU A 3 45.32 -62.93 -17.21
CA LEU A 3 45.27 -63.53 -15.88
C LEU A 3 44.39 -62.68 -14.96
N SER A 4 43.42 -63.35 -14.34
CA SER A 4 42.63 -62.98 -13.16
C SER A 4 43.53 -62.53 -12.00
N GLU A 5 43.07 -61.81 -10.98
CA GLU A 5 42.31 -62.35 -9.84
C GLU A 5 41.73 -61.23 -8.94
N LYS A 6 40.82 -61.66 -8.06
CA LYS A 6 39.78 -60.91 -7.33
C LYS A 6 40.21 -60.72 -5.84
N PRO A 7 39.34 -60.30 -4.90
CA PRO A 7 39.44 -59.08 -4.07
C PRO A 7 39.89 -59.31 -2.60
N ALA A 8 40.12 -58.23 -1.84
CA ALA A 8 40.30 -58.30 -0.39
C ALA A 8 39.55 -57.15 0.33
N ALA A 9 38.97 -57.52 1.47
CA ALA A 9 37.90 -56.87 2.21
C ALA A 9 38.26 -55.51 2.84
N GLY A 10 37.26 -54.62 2.86
CA GLY A 10 37.25 -53.40 3.67
C GLY A 10 37.07 -53.73 5.16
N ALA A 11 37.81 -53.01 5.99
CA ALA A 11 37.68 -52.97 7.44
C ALA A 11 36.40 -52.20 7.85
N PRO A 12 35.83 -52.47 9.04
CA PRO A 12 34.51 -51.97 9.40
C PRO A 12 34.55 -50.47 9.72
N GLU A 13 33.64 -49.72 9.12
CA GLU A 13 33.29 -48.37 9.58
C GLU A 13 32.51 -48.48 10.88
N ASP A 14 32.92 -47.68 11.87
CA ASP A 14 32.27 -47.53 13.17
C ASP A 14 30.79 -47.15 13.01
N GLY A 15 29.96 -47.77 13.83
CA GLY A 15 28.52 -47.53 13.91
C GLY A 15 28.17 -46.12 14.41
N PRO A 16 26.89 -45.73 14.30
CA PRO A 16 26.45 -44.36 14.46
C PRO A 16 26.45 -43.94 15.93
N GLU A 17 27.23 -42.92 16.27
CA GLU A 17 26.96 -42.12 17.46
C GLU A 17 25.76 -41.20 17.15
N ASP A 18 24.57 -41.67 17.52
CA ASP A 18 23.36 -40.86 17.65
C ASP A 18 23.59 -39.76 18.72
N GLY A 19 24.15 -38.64 18.28
CA GLY A 19 24.19 -37.37 19.01
C GLY A 19 22.99 -36.49 18.63
N PRO A 20 22.34 -35.80 19.58
CA PRO A 20 21.10 -35.06 19.35
C PRO A 20 21.38 -33.69 18.73
N GLU A 21 22.00 -33.63 17.55
CA GLU A 21 22.30 -32.36 16.87
C GLU A 21 21.42 -32.09 15.64
N ASP A 22 20.62 -33.06 15.20
CA ASP A 22 19.68 -32.89 14.08
C ASP A 22 18.26 -32.44 14.49
N ALA A 23 18.03 -32.14 15.77
CA ALA A 23 16.75 -31.59 16.25
C ALA A 23 16.68 -30.05 16.27
N ALA A 24 17.79 -29.36 15.95
CA ALA A 24 17.87 -27.90 16.06
C ALA A 24 17.52 -27.15 14.76
N LEU A 25 17.44 -27.84 13.61
CA LEU A 25 17.22 -27.23 12.29
C LEU A 25 15.81 -27.43 11.71
N ALA A 26 14.87 -27.96 12.49
CA ALA A 26 13.48 -28.21 12.08
C ALA A 26 12.43 -27.59 13.01
N ARG A 27 12.73 -26.51 13.75
CA ARG A 27 11.72 -25.73 14.48
C ARG A 27 11.11 -24.61 13.63
N GLY A 28 10.66 -24.95 12.43
CA GLY A 28 9.54 -24.24 11.83
C GLY A 28 8.26 -24.68 12.54
N SER A 29 8.09 -24.34 13.83
CA SER A 29 6.84 -24.63 14.52
C SER A 29 5.75 -23.83 13.82
N ALA A 30 4.90 -24.50 13.06
CA ALA A 30 3.67 -23.86 12.59
C ALA A 30 2.93 -23.35 13.83
N LEU A 31 2.66 -22.04 13.87
CA LEU A 31 1.92 -21.47 14.99
C LEU A 31 0.46 -21.84 14.79
N GLU A 32 -0.18 -22.42 15.80
CA GLU A 32 -1.58 -22.82 15.69
C GLU A 32 -2.54 -21.62 15.82
N SER A 33 -2.12 -20.55 16.51
CA SER A 33 -2.95 -19.37 16.78
C SER A 33 -2.12 -18.14 17.17
N PHE A 34 -2.77 -16.99 17.27
CA PHE A 34 -2.17 -15.74 17.76
C PHE A 34 -2.03 -15.77 19.29
N GLY A 35 -0.97 -16.42 19.78
CA GLY A 35 -0.71 -16.60 21.22
C GLY A 35 -0.42 -15.29 21.98
N ASP A 36 0.04 -14.24 21.30
CA ASP A 36 0.38 -12.95 21.92
C ASP A 36 -0.84 -11.99 22.03
N SER A 37 -2.08 -12.47 21.84
CA SER A 37 -3.28 -11.60 21.81
C SER A 37 -3.52 -10.81 23.10
N ALA A 38 -3.29 -11.41 24.26
CA ALA A 38 -3.50 -10.74 25.55
C ALA A 38 -2.47 -9.63 25.78
N GLU A 39 -1.20 -9.91 25.48
CA GLU A 39 -0.11 -8.94 25.57
C GLU A 39 -0.32 -7.78 24.58
N THR A 40 -0.70 -8.09 23.34
CA THR A 40 -1.01 -7.10 22.31
C THR A 40 -2.12 -6.16 22.76
N ARG A 41 -3.20 -6.70 23.35
CA ARG A 41 -4.29 -5.88 23.88
C ARG A 41 -3.83 -4.99 25.04
N ALA A 42 -2.99 -5.50 25.94
CA ALA A 42 -2.44 -4.72 27.04
C ALA A 42 -1.51 -3.59 26.54
N LEU A 43 -0.69 -3.84 25.52
CA LEU A 43 0.16 -2.82 24.90
C LEU A 43 -0.68 -1.71 24.25
N LEU A 44 -1.66 -2.07 23.45
CA LEU A 44 -2.54 -1.11 22.77
C LEU A 44 -3.38 -0.29 23.77
N GLY A 45 -3.88 -0.91 24.83
CA GLY A 45 -4.64 -0.22 25.88
C GLY A 45 -3.82 0.78 26.70
N ARG A 46 -2.49 0.65 26.72
CA ARG A 46 -1.59 1.53 27.47
C ARG A 46 -1.09 2.74 26.67
N LEU A 47 -1.38 2.83 25.36
CA LEU A 47 -0.85 3.88 24.49
C LEU A 47 -1.03 5.32 25.03
N PRO A 48 -2.20 5.72 25.57
CA PRO A 48 -2.38 7.07 26.10
C PRO A 48 -1.43 7.39 27.27
N ALA A 49 -1.14 6.40 28.12
CA ALA A 49 -0.27 6.56 29.28
C ALA A 49 1.22 6.68 28.90
N LEU A 50 1.60 6.29 27.68
CA LEU A 50 2.99 6.31 27.23
C LEU A 50 3.44 7.70 26.73
N LEU A 51 2.54 8.64 26.47
CA LEU A 51 2.89 9.92 25.84
C LEU A 51 3.97 10.71 26.57
N GLY A 52 3.94 10.68 27.91
CA GLY A 52 4.89 11.42 28.75
C GLY A 52 6.31 10.84 28.81
N ASP A 53 6.52 9.60 28.37
CA ASP A 53 7.81 8.92 28.46
C ASP A 53 8.25 8.38 27.08
N ARG A 54 9.29 9.03 26.53
CA ARG A 54 9.88 8.64 25.24
C ARG A 54 10.44 7.22 25.27
N ALA A 55 11.15 6.82 26.33
CA ALA A 55 11.75 5.50 26.43
C ALA A 55 10.66 4.42 26.51
N ALA A 56 9.58 4.68 27.24
CA ALA A 56 8.45 3.76 27.30
C ALA A 56 7.71 3.63 25.95
N ARG A 57 7.57 4.73 25.18
CA ARG A 57 7.01 4.68 23.82
C ARG A 57 7.86 3.84 22.87
N GLU A 58 9.17 4.08 22.86
CA GLU A 58 10.11 3.34 22.01
C GLU A 58 10.14 1.85 22.39
N GLY A 59 10.15 1.53 23.69
CA GLY A 59 10.07 0.16 24.17
C GLY A 59 8.77 -0.55 23.81
N ALA A 60 7.62 0.12 23.90
CA ALA A 60 6.33 -0.45 23.51
C ALA A 60 6.25 -0.69 21.99
N LEU A 61 6.75 0.24 21.18
CA LEU A 61 6.84 0.10 19.73
C LEU A 61 7.70 -1.09 19.33
N GLU A 62 8.88 -1.21 19.94
CA GLU A 62 9.80 -2.31 19.64
C GLU A 62 9.21 -3.65 20.08
N ARG A 63 8.61 -3.71 21.28
CA ARG A 63 7.95 -4.93 21.74
C ARG A 63 6.81 -5.34 20.81
N PHE A 64 6.01 -4.38 20.34
CA PHE A 64 4.92 -4.64 19.40
C PHE A 64 5.44 -5.15 18.05
N ARG A 65 6.54 -4.58 17.53
CA ARG A 65 7.20 -5.10 16.32
C ARG A 65 7.67 -6.54 16.50
N VAL A 66 8.36 -6.84 17.60
CA VAL A 66 8.80 -8.19 17.92
C VAL A 66 7.65 -9.18 17.96
N ILE A 67 6.50 -8.80 18.54
CA ILE A 67 5.29 -9.65 18.53
C ILE A 67 4.83 -9.88 17.08
N MET A 68 4.64 -8.80 16.32
CA MET A 68 4.06 -8.87 14.97
C MET A 68 4.98 -9.63 13.98
N ASP A 69 6.29 -9.47 14.08
CA ASP A 69 7.27 -10.11 13.20
C ASP A 69 7.28 -11.65 13.34
N LYS A 70 6.87 -12.21 14.49
CA LYS A 70 6.68 -13.67 14.67
C LYS A 70 5.67 -14.25 13.68
N TYR A 71 4.69 -13.45 13.27
CA TYR A 71 3.59 -13.86 12.40
C TYR A 71 3.84 -13.51 10.93
N GLN A 72 5.02 -13.03 10.55
CA GLN A 72 5.33 -12.61 9.18
C GLN A 72 5.19 -13.75 8.16
N GLU A 73 5.58 -14.97 8.53
CA GLU A 73 5.47 -16.16 7.67
C GLU A 73 4.04 -16.75 7.64
N GLN A 74 3.24 -16.50 8.69
CA GLN A 74 1.86 -16.99 8.83
C GLN A 74 0.89 -15.85 9.20
N PRO A 75 0.77 -14.80 8.36
CA PRO A 75 0.06 -13.58 8.73
C PRO A 75 -1.46 -13.76 8.82
N HIS A 76 -1.99 -14.85 8.25
CA HIS A 76 -3.41 -15.21 8.32
C HIS A 76 -3.88 -15.51 9.76
N LEU A 77 -2.97 -15.86 10.67
CA LEU A 77 -3.27 -16.05 12.09
C LEU A 77 -3.72 -14.76 12.78
N LEU A 78 -3.40 -13.59 12.19
CA LEU A 78 -3.84 -12.30 12.70
C LEU A 78 -5.29 -11.98 12.32
N ASP A 79 -5.87 -12.62 11.30
CA ASP A 79 -7.16 -12.25 10.68
C ASP A 79 -8.31 -12.12 11.69
N PRO A 80 -8.51 -13.06 12.64
CA PRO A 80 -9.56 -12.94 13.66
C PRO A 80 -9.36 -11.78 14.64
N HIS A 81 -8.15 -11.20 14.67
CA HIS A 81 -7.76 -10.19 15.64
C HIS A 81 -7.63 -8.78 15.05
N LEU A 82 -7.61 -8.65 13.72
CA LEU A 82 -7.42 -7.35 13.06
C LEU A 82 -8.52 -6.36 13.39
N GLU A 83 -9.77 -6.82 13.46
CA GLU A 83 -10.94 -5.96 13.68
C GLU A 83 -10.86 -5.24 15.03
N TRP A 84 -10.65 -5.97 16.13
CA TRP A 84 -10.57 -5.33 17.45
C TRP A 84 -9.29 -4.48 17.60
N MET A 85 -8.16 -4.88 17.01
CA MET A 85 -6.94 -4.06 17.04
C MET A 85 -7.16 -2.73 16.34
N MET A 86 -7.80 -2.77 15.18
CA MET A 86 -8.09 -1.58 14.41
C MET A 86 -9.13 -0.69 15.12
N ASN A 87 -10.20 -1.25 15.68
CA ASN A 87 -11.20 -0.45 16.41
C ASN A 87 -10.59 0.29 17.60
N LEU A 88 -9.67 -0.34 18.36
CA LEU A 88 -8.95 0.33 19.44
C LEU A 88 -8.12 1.51 18.93
N LEU A 89 -7.35 1.29 17.86
CA LEU A 89 -6.44 2.30 17.32
C LEU A 89 -7.19 3.43 16.61
N LEU A 90 -8.25 3.12 15.85
CA LEU A 90 -9.09 4.13 15.22
C LEU A 90 -9.93 4.90 16.22
N GLY A 91 -10.34 4.29 17.34
CA GLY A 91 -10.99 5.00 18.44
C GLY A 91 -10.13 6.14 18.98
N ILE A 92 -8.81 5.94 19.06
CA ILE A 92 -7.84 7.00 19.41
C ILE A 92 -7.76 8.06 18.31
N VAL A 93 -7.69 7.64 17.04
CA VAL A 93 -7.54 8.56 15.90
C VAL A 93 -8.77 9.45 15.69
N GLN A 94 -9.97 8.91 15.94
CA GLN A 94 -11.25 9.60 15.75
C GLN A 94 -11.66 10.45 16.96
N ASP A 95 -11.04 10.24 18.12
CA ASP A 95 -11.27 11.03 19.32
C ASP A 95 -10.65 12.43 19.16
N GLN A 96 -11.51 13.46 19.11
CA GLN A 96 -11.10 14.85 18.94
C GLN A 96 -10.30 15.40 20.14
N THR A 97 -10.35 14.73 21.29
CA THR A 97 -9.57 15.10 22.48
C THR A 97 -8.17 14.49 22.51
N SER A 98 -7.87 13.55 21.60
CA SER A 98 -6.59 12.87 21.55
C SER A 98 -5.48 13.80 21.05
N PRO A 99 -4.33 13.89 21.77
CA PRO A 99 -3.18 14.68 21.32
C PRO A 99 -2.63 14.19 19.97
N ALA A 100 -2.08 15.09 19.16
CA ALA A 100 -1.50 14.75 17.86
C ALA A 100 -0.44 13.64 17.95
N ASP A 101 0.44 13.68 18.94
CA ASP A 101 1.46 12.65 19.20
C ASP A 101 0.84 11.26 19.42
N LEU A 102 -0.33 11.19 20.05
CA LEU A 102 -1.04 9.94 20.29
C LEU A 102 -1.65 9.39 19.00
N VAL A 103 -2.23 10.27 18.19
CA VAL A 103 -2.74 9.92 16.86
C VAL A 103 -1.61 9.39 15.97
N HIS A 104 -0.45 10.07 15.95
CA HIS A 104 0.73 9.62 15.23
C HIS A 104 1.24 8.27 15.73
N LEU A 105 1.24 8.06 17.06
CA LEU A 105 1.61 6.78 17.65
C LEU A 105 0.62 5.68 17.24
N ALA A 106 -0.68 5.92 17.30
CA ALA A 106 -1.69 4.96 16.87
C ALA A 106 -1.50 4.57 15.40
N PHE A 107 -1.22 5.54 14.51
CA PHE A 107 -0.91 5.24 13.11
C PHE A 107 0.38 4.44 12.92
N LYS A 108 1.41 4.63 13.76
CA LYS A 108 2.62 3.77 13.73
C LYS A 108 2.29 2.31 14.05
N PHE A 109 1.44 2.07 15.04
CA PHE A 109 0.98 0.71 15.37
C PHE A 109 0.12 0.12 14.24
N LEU A 110 -0.80 0.90 13.68
CA LEU A 110 -1.59 0.49 12.51
C LEU A 110 -0.68 0.11 11.33
N TYR A 111 0.35 0.92 11.05
CA TYR A 111 1.30 0.65 10.00
C TYR A 111 2.02 -0.70 10.21
N ILE A 112 2.50 -0.98 11.43
CA ILE A 112 3.16 -2.26 11.76
C ILE A 112 2.24 -3.44 11.44
N ILE A 113 0.96 -3.37 11.83
CA ILE A 113 -0.01 -4.44 11.51
C ILE A 113 -0.16 -4.59 9.99
N THR A 114 -0.29 -3.48 9.25
CA THR A 114 -0.42 -3.54 7.78
C THR A 114 0.82 -4.07 7.08
N LYS A 115 2.02 -3.85 7.65
CA LYS A 115 3.29 -4.35 7.11
C LYS A 115 3.34 -5.88 7.17
N VAL A 116 2.92 -6.47 8.28
CA VAL A 116 2.91 -7.94 8.46
C VAL A 116 1.78 -8.58 7.68
N ARG A 117 0.55 -8.09 7.86
CA ARG A 117 -0.62 -8.72 7.25
C ARG A 117 -0.79 -8.43 5.76
N GLY A 118 -0.32 -7.26 5.33
CA GLY A 118 -0.57 -6.68 4.02
C GLY A 118 -1.78 -5.73 4.03
N TYR A 119 -1.58 -4.52 3.49
CA TYR A 119 -2.57 -3.45 3.49
C TYR A 119 -3.93 -3.84 2.87
N LYS A 120 -3.97 -4.75 1.88
CA LYS A 120 -5.20 -5.08 1.15
C LYS A 120 -6.30 -5.69 2.03
N THR A 121 -5.93 -6.55 2.97
CA THR A 121 -6.89 -7.10 3.94
C THR A 121 -7.35 -5.99 4.87
N PHE A 122 -6.41 -5.15 5.31
CA PHE A 122 -6.66 -4.03 6.19
C PHE A 122 -7.59 -2.96 5.59
N LEU A 123 -7.53 -2.75 4.27
CA LEU A 123 -8.41 -1.80 3.57
C LEU A 123 -9.90 -2.06 3.78
N ARG A 124 -10.30 -3.32 3.98
CA ARG A 124 -11.71 -3.70 4.17
C ARG A 124 -12.25 -3.32 5.54
N LEU A 125 -11.35 -3.08 6.48
CA LEU A 125 -11.69 -2.82 7.86
C LEU A 125 -11.87 -1.31 8.09
N PHE A 126 -11.26 -0.44 7.29
CA PHE A 126 -11.42 1.00 7.45
C PHE A 126 -12.89 1.47 7.35
N PRO A 127 -13.29 2.45 8.20
CA PRO A 127 -14.52 3.19 8.02
C PRO A 127 -14.57 3.82 6.63
N HIS A 128 -15.71 3.71 5.95
CA HIS A 128 -15.86 4.12 4.56
C HIS A 128 -17.24 4.73 4.29
N GLU A 129 -17.77 5.42 5.29
CA GLU A 129 -19.01 6.16 5.18
C GLU A 129 -18.75 7.58 4.66
N VAL A 130 -19.81 8.23 4.17
CA VAL A 130 -19.72 9.62 3.69
C VAL A 130 -19.22 10.56 4.79
N ALA A 131 -19.60 10.28 6.04
CA ALA A 131 -19.19 11.05 7.21
C ALA A 131 -17.66 10.98 7.46
N ASP A 132 -16.97 9.96 6.97
CA ASP A 132 -15.53 9.78 7.20
C ASP A 132 -14.65 10.59 6.22
N VAL A 133 -15.19 10.95 5.05
CA VAL A 133 -14.43 11.61 3.98
C VAL A 133 -13.84 12.94 4.46
N GLN A 134 -14.67 13.80 5.04
CA GLN A 134 -14.27 15.16 5.44
C GLN A 134 -13.29 15.15 6.62
N PRO A 135 -13.51 14.39 7.72
CA PRO A 135 -12.53 14.25 8.79
C PRO A 135 -11.15 13.76 8.31
N VAL A 136 -11.11 12.76 7.43
CA VAL A 136 -9.83 12.26 6.88
C VAL A 136 -9.14 13.34 6.05
N LEU A 137 -9.87 14.11 5.25
CA LEU A 137 -9.31 15.24 4.50
C LEU A 137 -8.79 16.35 5.42
N ASP A 138 -9.46 16.60 6.54
CA ASP A 138 -9.04 17.63 7.49
C ASP A 138 -7.80 17.21 8.28
N MET A 139 -7.62 15.91 8.57
CA MET A 139 -6.37 15.40 9.14
C MET A 139 -5.15 15.68 8.24
N PHE A 140 -5.31 15.67 6.91
CA PHE A 140 -4.23 16.01 5.98
C PHE A 140 -3.79 17.47 6.05
N THR A 141 -4.66 18.40 6.47
CA THR A 141 -4.29 19.82 6.59
C THR A 141 -3.20 20.08 7.62
N HIS A 142 -3.04 19.17 8.57
CA HIS A 142 -2.03 19.22 9.62
C HIS A 142 -0.77 18.40 9.29
N GLN A 143 -0.71 17.77 8.12
CA GLN A 143 0.44 16.94 7.73
C GLN A 143 1.44 17.71 6.88
N ASN A 144 2.73 17.45 7.11
CA ASN A 144 3.82 17.95 6.27
C ASN A 144 4.40 16.82 5.41
N PRO A 145 4.28 16.86 4.08
CA PRO A 145 4.85 15.83 3.19
C PRO A 145 6.38 15.66 3.30
N ARG A 146 7.08 16.67 3.82
CA ARG A 146 8.54 16.66 3.98
C ARG A 146 9.01 16.21 5.36
N ASP A 147 8.09 16.01 6.31
CA ASP A 147 8.47 15.55 7.65
C ASP A 147 8.86 14.07 7.64
N HIS A 148 9.99 13.70 8.23
CA HIS A 148 10.45 12.32 8.24
C HIS A 148 9.91 11.49 9.42
N GLU A 149 9.27 12.10 10.42
CA GLU A 149 8.87 11.40 11.65
C GLU A 149 7.45 10.81 11.61
N THR A 150 6.57 11.36 10.76
CA THR A 150 5.13 11.03 10.70
C THR A 150 4.71 10.38 9.37
N TRP A 151 5.64 9.84 8.58
CA TRP A 151 5.30 9.23 7.29
C TRP A 151 4.32 8.05 7.43
N GLU A 152 4.34 7.30 8.54
CA GLU A 152 3.37 6.24 8.79
C GLU A 152 1.94 6.80 8.90
N THR A 153 1.79 7.98 9.50
CA THR A 153 0.49 8.67 9.56
C THR A 153 -0.03 8.97 8.17
N ARG A 154 0.82 9.59 7.32
CA ARG A 154 0.45 9.96 5.95
C ARG A 154 0.16 8.73 5.10
N TYR A 155 0.94 7.66 5.26
CA TYR A 155 0.69 6.37 4.61
C TYR A 155 -0.68 5.81 4.99
N MET A 156 -1.01 5.74 6.28
CA MET A 156 -2.29 5.19 6.74
C MET A 156 -3.47 6.07 6.34
N LEU A 157 -3.34 7.40 6.41
CA LEU A 157 -4.37 8.33 5.95
C LEU A 157 -4.64 8.20 4.45
N LEU A 158 -3.61 8.04 3.61
CA LEU A 158 -3.79 7.84 2.16
C LEU A 158 -4.50 6.51 1.85
N LEU A 159 -4.18 5.45 2.59
CA LEU A 159 -4.89 4.18 2.48
C LEU A 159 -6.35 4.31 2.91
N TRP A 160 -6.62 4.97 4.03
CA TRP A 160 -7.99 5.21 4.51
C TRP A 160 -8.78 6.03 3.49
N LEU A 161 -8.22 7.15 3.02
CA LEU A 161 -8.83 7.98 1.99
C LEU A 161 -9.12 7.18 0.71
N SER A 162 -8.25 6.22 0.34
CA SER A 162 -8.48 5.36 -0.83
C SER A 162 -9.75 4.49 -0.74
N VAL A 163 -10.23 4.21 0.48
CA VAL A 163 -11.45 3.43 0.73
C VAL A 163 -12.63 4.37 0.95
N ALA A 164 -12.45 5.44 1.72
CA ALA A 164 -13.47 6.47 1.92
C ALA A 164 -13.94 7.08 0.58
N CYS A 165 -13.06 7.13 -0.43
CA CYS A 165 -13.42 7.60 -1.77
C CYS A 165 -14.34 6.64 -2.57
N LEU A 166 -14.53 5.40 -2.10
CA LEU A 166 -15.37 4.40 -2.77
C LEU A 166 -16.85 4.48 -2.36
N ILE A 167 -17.25 5.52 -1.61
CA ILE A 167 -18.66 5.79 -1.31
C ILE A 167 -19.53 5.78 -2.58
N PRO A 168 -20.77 5.27 -2.51
CA PRO A 168 -21.64 5.09 -3.68
C PRO A 168 -22.32 6.40 -4.14
N PHE A 169 -21.74 7.55 -3.83
CA PHE A 169 -22.31 8.88 -4.13
C PHE A 169 -21.32 9.77 -4.86
N ASP A 170 -21.84 10.58 -5.78
CA ASP A 170 -21.05 11.55 -6.53
C ASP A 170 -20.41 12.60 -5.60
N PHE A 171 -19.13 12.89 -5.81
CA PHE A 171 -18.39 13.84 -4.97
C PHE A 171 -18.94 15.27 -5.08
N SER A 172 -19.60 15.60 -6.21
CA SER A 172 -20.26 16.90 -6.39
C SER A 172 -21.34 17.18 -5.34
N ARG A 173 -21.92 16.15 -4.71
CA ARG A 173 -22.89 16.32 -3.63
C ARG A 173 -22.24 16.77 -2.32
N LEU A 174 -20.97 16.44 -2.13
CA LEU A 174 -20.22 16.79 -0.93
C LEU A 174 -19.70 18.22 -0.96
N ASP A 175 -19.59 18.81 -2.15
CA ASP A 175 -19.18 20.22 -2.32
C ASP A 175 -20.24 21.21 -1.79
N GLY A 176 -21.44 20.77 -1.38
CA GLY A 176 -22.55 21.61 -0.95
C GLY A 176 -22.33 22.37 0.37
N ASN A 177 -21.45 21.90 1.25
CA ASN A 177 -21.21 22.47 2.59
C ASN A 177 -20.03 23.48 2.64
N LEU A 178 -19.52 23.93 1.49
CA LEU A 178 -18.39 24.85 1.43
C LEU A 178 -18.84 26.28 1.84
N VAL A 179 -18.74 26.58 3.15
CA VAL A 179 -18.98 27.93 3.70
C VAL A 179 -18.01 28.93 3.09
N THR A 180 -18.54 30.04 2.59
CA THR A 180 -17.81 31.00 1.77
C THR A 180 -17.27 32.17 2.59
N GLN A 181 -15.98 32.48 2.46
CA GLN A 181 -15.48 33.86 2.64
C GLN A 181 -15.27 34.48 1.24
N PRO A 182 -15.61 35.76 1.03
CA PRO A 182 -15.46 36.41 -0.28
C PRO A 182 -13.98 36.52 -0.67
N GLY A 183 -13.61 35.95 -1.83
CA GLY A 183 -12.27 36.06 -2.42
C GLY A 183 -11.45 34.77 -2.51
N GLN A 184 -11.92 33.65 -1.95
CA GLN A 184 -11.22 32.36 -2.03
C GLN A 184 -11.73 31.52 -3.21
N THR A 185 -10.81 31.12 -4.11
CA THR A 185 -11.10 30.19 -5.20
C THR A 185 -11.56 28.86 -4.63
N ARG A 186 -12.81 28.47 -4.91
CA ARG A 186 -13.42 27.22 -4.44
C ARG A 186 -12.65 26.02 -4.99
N VAL A 187 -11.94 25.28 -4.12
CA VAL A 187 -11.35 23.98 -4.49
C VAL A 187 -12.39 22.89 -4.20
N SER A 188 -12.81 22.16 -5.23
CA SER A 188 -13.75 21.04 -5.06
C SER A 188 -13.10 19.93 -4.22
N ILE A 189 -13.90 19.08 -3.58
CA ILE A 189 -13.38 17.91 -2.86
C ILE A 189 -12.59 17.00 -3.80
N MET A 190 -13.03 16.87 -5.05
CA MET A 190 -12.28 16.11 -6.06
C MET A 190 -10.89 16.70 -6.30
N ASP A 191 -10.79 18.02 -6.41
CA ASP A 191 -9.52 18.72 -6.60
C ASP A 191 -8.62 18.63 -5.37
N ARG A 192 -9.19 18.74 -4.16
CA ARG A 192 -8.45 18.55 -2.90
C ARG A 192 -7.83 17.15 -2.83
N ILE A 193 -8.59 16.10 -3.15
CA ILE A 193 -8.11 14.71 -3.14
C ILE A 193 -6.98 14.52 -4.15
N LEU A 194 -7.11 15.08 -5.36
CA LEU A 194 -6.07 14.98 -6.39
C LEU A 194 -4.79 15.72 -6.00
N GLN A 195 -4.90 16.95 -5.48
CA GLN A 195 -3.75 17.70 -5.01
C GLN A 195 -2.99 16.95 -3.90
N ILE A 196 -3.73 16.33 -2.96
CA ILE A 196 -3.13 15.46 -1.96
C ILE A 196 -2.41 14.30 -2.65
N ALA A 197 -3.08 13.54 -3.52
CA ALA A 197 -2.48 12.40 -4.21
C ALA A 197 -1.21 12.79 -4.99
N GLU A 198 -1.27 13.85 -5.79
CA GLU A 198 -0.14 14.37 -6.59
C GLU A 198 1.03 14.78 -5.69
N SER A 199 0.77 15.47 -4.57
CA SER A 199 1.82 15.87 -3.62
C SER A 199 2.53 14.68 -2.98
N TYR A 200 1.80 13.59 -2.71
CA TYR A 200 2.36 12.37 -2.13
C TYR A 200 2.92 11.39 -3.16
N LEU A 201 2.60 11.51 -4.45
CA LEU A 201 3.21 10.67 -5.49
C LEU A 201 4.70 10.99 -5.70
N VAL A 202 5.15 12.17 -5.28
CA VAL A 202 6.53 12.65 -5.46
C VAL A 202 7.35 12.69 -4.16
N VAL A 203 6.89 12.03 -3.09
CA VAL A 203 7.67 11.90 -1.84
C VAL A 203 8.57 10.66 -1.86
N SER A 204 9.68 10.72 -1.12
CA SER A 204 10.67 9.64 -1.04
C SER A 204 10.24 8.46 -0.15
N ASP A 205 9.27 8.67 0.74
CA ASP A 205 8.83 7.70 1.73
C ASP A 205 7.78 6.72 1.17
N LYS A 206 7.26 5.84 2.05
CA LYS A 206 6.31 4.79 1.67
C LYS A 206 4.91 5.34 1.37
N ALA A 207 4.56 6.55 1.83
CA ALA A 207 3.26 7.18 1.58
C ALA A 207 2.97 7.30 0.08
N ARG A 208 4.00 7.45 -0.75
CA ARG A 208 3.93 7.38 -2.22
C ARG A 208 3.21 6.14 -2.75
N ASP A 209 3.46 4.96 -2.18
CA ASP A 209 2.80 3.72 -2.61
C ASP A 209 1.29 3.78 -2.28
N ALA A 210 0.93 4.37 -1.13
CA ALA A 210 -0.47 4.56 -0.75
C ALA A 210 -1.16 5.63 -1.61
N ALA A 211 -0.45 6.70 -2.01
CA ALA A 211 -0.94 7.70 -2.95
C ALA A 211 -1.27 7.07 -4.32
N ALA A 212 -0.43 6.16 -4.80
CA ALA A 212 -0.70 5.40 -6.02
C ALA A 212 -1.96 4.52 -5.91
N VAL A 213 -2.21 3.93 -4.73
CA VAL A 213 -3.46 3.19 -4.45
C VAL A 213 -4.66 4.13 -4.45
N LEU A 214 -4.58 5.26 -3.74
CA LEU A 214 -5.62 6.28 -3.67
C LEU A 214 -6.03 6.74 -5.06
N VAL A 215 -5.08 7.23 -5.86
CA VAL A 215 -5.40 7.79 -7.17
C VAL A 215 -5.99 6.76 -8.10
N SER A 216 -5.48 5.52 -8.08
CA SER A 216 -5.96 4.46 -8.98
C SER A 216 -7.44 4.11 -8.76
N LYS A 217 -7.91 4.14 -7.52
CA LYS A 217 -9.32 3.91 -7.18
C LYS A 217 -10.17 5.14 -7.41
N PHE A 218 -9.62 6.31 -7.10
CA PHE A 218 -10.33 7.58 -7.18
C PHE A 218 -10.61 8.00 -8.63
N VAL A 219 -9.59 8.04 -9.50
CA VAL A 219 -9.75 8.52 -10.89
C VAL A 219 -10.46 7.55 -11.81
N THR A 220 -10.59 6.28 -11.40
CA THR A 220 -11.33 5.27 -12.16
C THR A 220 -12.81 5.20 -11.77
N ARG A 221 -13.24 5.98 -10.76
CA ARG A 221 -14.64 6.10 -10.34
C ARG A 221 -15.46 6.83 -11.41
N PRO A 222 -16.70 6.43 -11.72
CA PRO A 222 -17.46 6.98 -12.85
C PRO A 222 -17.55 8.52 -12.90
N ASP A 223 -17.97 9.16 -11.80
CA ASP A 223 -18.18 10.62 -11.72
C ASP A 223 -16.87 11.43 -11.71
N VAL A 224 -15.79 10.86 -11.16
CA VAL A 224 -14.46 11.47 -11.11
C VAL A 224 -13.77 11.30 -12.46
N LYS A 225 -13.87 10.12 -13.08
CA LYS A 225 -13.24 9.76 -14.34
C LYS A 225 -13.55 10.80 -15.42
N GLU A 226 -14.83 11.11 -15.60
CA GLU A 226 -15.31 12.04 -16.62
C GLU A 226 -14.69 13.43 -16.48
N LYS A 227 -14.40 13.86 -15.25
CA LYS A 227 -13.94 15.22 -14.96
C LYS A 227 -12.43 15.34 -14.77
N LYS A 228 -11.76 14.28 -14.30
CA LYS A 228 -10.41 14.37 -13.73
C LYS A 228 -9.40 13.38 -14.32
N MET A 229 -9.83 12.26 -14.92
CA MET A 229 -8.88 11.24 -15.40
C MET A 229 -7.92 11.79 -16.47
N ALA A 230 -8.45 12.55 -17.44
CA ALA A 230 -7.63 13.15 -18.49
C ALA A 230 -6.56 14.11 -17.91
N GLY A 231 -6.97 14.99 -16.99
CA GLY A 231 -6.06 15.94 -16.35
C GLY A 231 -4.96 15.25 -15.52
N PHE A 232 -5.33 14.23 -14.75
CA PHE A 232 -4.34 13.47 -13.97
C PHE A 232 -3.36 12.69 -14.86
N LEU A 233 -3.83 12.13 -15.98
CA LEU A 233 -2.96 11.46 -16.94
C LEU A 233 -2.02 12.47 -17.61
N ASP A 234 -2.49 13.64 -18.00
CA ASP A 234 -1.65 14.70 -18.55
C ASP A 234 -0.55 15.11 -17.56
N TRP A 235 -0.92 15.39 -16.30
CA TRP A 235 0.03 15.66 -15.22
C TRP A 235 1.06 14.53 -15.08
N SER A 236 0.62 13.27 -15.07
CA SER A 236 1.52 12.10 -14.97
C SER A 236 2.51 12.04 -16.13
N LEU A 237 2.05 12.30 -17.36
CA LEU A 237 2.89 12.27 -18.55
C LEU A 237 3.89 13.44 -18.58
N CYS A 238 3.48 14.63 -18.12
CA CYS A 238 4.36 15.78 -17.92
C CYS A 238 5.41 15.51 -16.84
N THR A 239 5.03 14.93 -15.70
CA THR A 239 5.96 14.56 -14.63
C THR A 239 7.01 13.56 -15.15
N LEU A 240 6.60 12.54 -15.92
CA LEU A 240 7.55 11.62 -16.56
C LEU A 240 8.43 12.29 -17.62
N ALA A 241 7.93 13.31 -18.32
CA ALA A 241 8.69 14.07 -19.30
C ALA A 241 9.83 14.88 -18.68
N GLN A 242 9.56 15.47 -17.52
CA GLN A 242 10.45 16.39 -16.82
C GLN A 242 11.40 15.66 -15.86
N SER A 243 11.10 14.41 -15.53
CA SER A 243 11.90 13.61 -14.60
C SER A 243 12.99 12.81 -15.31
N SER A 244 14.10 12.63 -14.62
CA SER A 244 15.27 11.90 -15.12
C SER A 244 15.74 10.90 -14.07
N PHE A 245 15.94 9.64 -14.49
CA PHE A 245 16.44 8.57 -13.61
C PHE A 245 17.93 8.74 -13.22
N GLN A 246 18.60 9.78 -13.73
CA GLN A 246 19.95 10.17 -13.32
C GLN A 246 19.96 11.01 -12.04
N THR A 247 18.81 11.56 -11.62
CA THR A 247 18.67 12.38 -10.41
C THR A 247 17.84 11.65 -9.36
N ILE A 248 18.12 11.89 -8.07
CA ILE A 248 17.35 11.27 -6.97
C ILE A 248 15.88 11.69 -7.01
N GLU A 249 15.63 12.99 -7.17
CA GLU A 249 14.28 13.57 -7.26
C GLU A 249 13.51 13.00 -8.46
N GLY A 250 14.16 12.90 -9.62
CA GLY A 250 13.56 12.30 -10.80
C GLY A 250 13.24 10.81 -10.61
N VAL A 251 14.11 10.03 -9.95
CA VAL A 251 13.81 8.62 -9.61
C VAL A 251 12.57 8.53 -8.72
N ILE A 252 12.45 9.41 -7.72
CA ILE A 252 11.32 9.42 -6.79
C ILE A 252 10.01 9.71 -7.54
N ALA A 253 9.99 10.78 -8.34
CA ALA A 253 8.83 11.21 -9.10
C ALA A 253 8.41 10.18 -10.16
N MET A 254 9.39 9.60 -10.88
CA MET A 254 9.13 8.54 -11.86
C MET A 254 8.53 7.31 -11.19
N ASP A 255 9.07 6.88 -10.06
CA ASP A 255 8.58 5.69 -9.36
C ASP A 255 7.11 5.84 -8.95
N GLY A 256 6.74 6.93 -8.28
CA GLY A 256 5.36 7.15 -7.86
C GLY A 256 4.41 7.27 -9.05
N THR A 257 4.81 8.01 -10.09
CA THR A 257 4.00 8.19 -11.30
C THR A 257 3.80 6.88 -12.06
N LEU A 258 4.86 6.08 -12.23
CA LEU A 258 4.76 4.76 -12.87
C LEU A 258 3.91 3.79 -12.03
N GLN A 259 4.03 3.83 -10.70
CA GLN A 259 3.16 3.07 -9.80
C GLN A 259 1.68 3.45 -9.98
N ALA A 260 1.35 4.74 -9.99
CA ALA A 260 0.00 5.25 -10.19
C ALA A 260 -0.57 4.80 -11.54
N LEU A 261 0.16 5.02 -12.63
CA LEU A 261 -0.25 4.59 -13.97
C LEU A 261 -0.46 3.08 -14.03
N ALA A 262 0.46 2.27 -13.51
CA ALA A 262 0.34 0.82 -13.52
C ALA A 262 -0.89 0.33 -12.72
N GLN A 263 -1.28 1.04 -11.65
CA GLN A 263 -2.48 0.73 -10.89
C GLN A 263 -3.76 1.20 -11.60
N ILE A 264 -3.76 2.39 -12.22
CA ILE A 264 -4.89 2.88 -13.03
C ILE A 264 -5.21 1.91 -14.14
N PHE A 265 -4.23 1.49 -14.96
CA PHE A 265 -4.44 0.53 -16.05
C PHE A 265 -4.71 -0.91 -15.56
N LYS A 266 -4.55 -1.19 -14.26
CA LYS A 266 -4.94 -2.47 -13.65
C LYS A 266 -6.39 -2.46 -13.16
N HIS A 267 -6.87 -1.33 -12.66
CA HIS A 267 -8.16 -1.21 -11.99
C HIS A 267 -9.24 -0.54 -12.85
N GLY A 268 -8.84 0.33 -13.77
CA GLY A 268 -9.73 0.99 -14.72
C GLY A 268 -10.30 0.03 -15.74
N LYS A 269 -11.52 0.32 -16.20
CA LYS A 269 -12.16 -0.44 -17.27
C LYS A 269 -11.41 -0.22 -18.58
N ARG A 270 -11.35 -1.26 -19.41
CA ARG A 270 -10.68 -1.19 -20.72
C ARG A 270 -11.21 -0.03 -21.57
N GLU A 271 -12.52 0.13 -21.65
CA GLU A 271 -13.19 1.19 -22.43
C GLU A 271 -12.75 2.60 -22.02
N ASP A 272 -12.53 2.80 -20.73
CA ASP A 272 -12.14 4.08 -20.15
C ASP A 272 -10.65 4.37 -20.33
N CYS A 273 -9.80 3.34 -20.25
CA CYS A 273 -8.35 3.46 -20.36
C CYS A 273 -7.84 3.44 -21.81
N LEU A 274 -8.56 2.79 -22.73
CA LEU A 274 -8.13 2.59 -24.12
C LEU A 274 -7.80 3.89 -24.87
N PRO A 275 -8.57 4.99 -24.75
CA PRO A 275 -8.26 6.25 -25.44
C PRO A 275 -6.88 6.82 -25.09
N TYR A 276 -6.38 6.54 -23.88
CA TYR A 276 -5.13 7.07 -23.37
C TYR A 276 -3.94 6.11 -23.52
N ALA A 277 -4.21 4.82 -23.76
CA ALA A 277 -3.21 3.76 -23.70
C ALA A 277 -2.04 3.98 -24.67
N ALA A 278 -2.31 4.45 -25.90
CA ALA A 278 -1.27 4.70 -26.91
C ALA A 278 -0.32 5.82 -26.48
N THR A 279 -0.87 6.94 -26.01
CA THR A 279 -0.09 8.08 -25.52
C THR A 279 0.76 7.69 -24.33
N VAL A 280 0.19 6.96 -23.36
CA VAL A 280 0.94 6.50 -22.19
C VAL A 280 2.06 5.53 -22.59
N LEU A 281 1.83 4.64 -23.56
CA LEU A 281 2.86 3.73 -24.07
C LEU A 281 4.01 4.49 -24.75
N GLN A 282 3.70 5.48 -25.60
CA GLN A 282 4.71 6.31 -26.24
C GLN A 282 5.56 7.06 -25.21
N ARG A 283 4.92 7.62 -24.19
CA ARG A 283 5.63 8.30 -23.10
C ARG A 283 6.50 7.35 -22.28
N LEU A 284 6.02 6.13 -22.04
CA LEU A 284 6.79 5.09 -21.36
C LEU A 284 8.05 4.68 -22.15
N ASP A 285 7.95 4.50 -23.48
CA ASP A 285 9.11 4.20 -24.32
C ASP A 285 10.14 5.34 -24.30
N ALA A 286 9.67 6.58 -24.37
CA ALA A 286 10.51 7.77 -24.31
C ALA A 286 11.30 7.89 -23.00
N CYS A 287 10.80 7.32 -21.89
CA CYS A 287 11.52 7.31 -20.61
C CYS A 287 12.80 6.44 -20.65
N ARG A 288 12.97 5.57 -21.66
CA ARG A 288 14.14 4.67 -21.83
C ARG A 288 14.51 3.90 -20.55
N LEU A 289 13.48 3.48 -19.79
CA LEU A 289 13.65 2.79 -18.51
C LEU A 289 14.57 1.56 -18.56
N PRO A 290 14.64 0.74 -19.64
CA PRO A 290 15.59 -0.36 -19.73
C PRO A 290 17.06 0.05 -19.49
N ASN A 291 17.41 1.30 -19.78
CA ASN A 291 18.76 1.85 -19.60
C ASN A 291 19.00 2.40 -18.18
N SER A 292 17.96 2.46 -17.34
CA SER A 292 18.08 2.92 -15.96
C SER A 292 18.89 1.93 -15.13
N SER A 293 19.76 2.40 -14.26
CA SER A 293 20.42 1.58 -13.24
C SER A 293 19.43 1.08 -12.18
N GLN A 294 18.30 1.76 -12.00
CA GLN A 294 17.32 1.45 -10.95
C GLN A 294 16.41 0.27 -11.33
N THR A 295 16.60 -0.86 -10.65
CA THR A 295 15.82 -2.09 -10.88
C THR A 295 14.33 -1.91 -10.67
N LEU A 296 13.94 -1.07 -9.69
CA LEU A 296 12.53 -0.80 -9.39
C LEU A 296 11.83 -0.09 -10.55
N LEU A 297 12.46 0.93 -11.15
CA LEU A 297 11.92 1.63 -12.30
C LEU A 297 11.77 0.72 -13.52
N ARG A 298 12.78 -0.15 -13.78
CA ARG A 298 12.68 -1.17 -14.84
C ARG A 298 11.48 -2.09 -14.62
N LYS A 299 11.30 -2.60 -13.39
CA LYS A 299 10.18 -3.46 -13.02
C LYS A 299 8.82 -2.77 -13.20
N LEU A 300 8.71 -1.51 -12.80
CA LEU A 300 7.48 -0.73 -12.97
C LEU A 300 7.18 -0.44 -14.44
N GLY A 301 8.21 -0.16 -15.24
CA GLY A 301 8.08 0.01 -16.69
C GLY A 301 7.52 -1.25 -17.37
N VAL A 302 8.09 -2.42 -17.07
CA VAL A 302 7.57 -3.70 -17.57
C VAL A 302 6.13 -3.94 -17.11
N LYS A 303 5.84 -3.66 -15.84
CA LYS A 303 4.50 -3.82 -15.27
C LYS A 303 3.47 -2.93 -15.98
N LEU A 304 3.79 -1.67 -16.23
CA LEU A 304 2.91 -0.74 -16.96
C LEU A 304 2.73 -1.19 -18.41
N ALA A 305 3.82 -1.52 -19.12
CA ALA A 305 3.78 -2.02 -20.49
C ALA A 305 2.87 -3.25 -20.62
N GLN A 306 2.95 -4.20 -19.67
CA GLN A 306 2.07 -5.37 -19.65
C GLN A 306 0.59 -4.98 -19.53
N ARG A 307 0.25 -4.02 -18.66
CA ARG A 307 -1.16 -3.57 -18.46
C ARG A 307 -1.69 -2.82 -19.68
N LEU A 308 -0.84 -2.01 -20.32
CA LEU A 308 -1.16 -1.35 -21.58
C LEU A 308 -1.40 -2.38 -22.69
N GLY A 309 -0.53 -3.38 -22.81
CA GLY A 309 -0.71 -4.49 -23.74
C GLY A 309 -2.06 -5.18 -23.57
N LEU A 310 -2.43 -5.52 -22.33
CA LEU A 310 -3.75 -6.10 -22.01
C LEU A 310 -4.92 -5.16 -22.34
N THR A 311 -4.71 -3.84 -22.26
CA THR A 311 -5.73 -2.84 -22.60
C THR A 311 -5.99 -2.81 -24.11
N PHE A 312 -4.95 -2.96 -24.94
CA PHE A 312 -5.11 -3.02 -26.40
C PHE A 312 -5.84 -4.27 -26.86
N LEU A 313 -5.57 -5.42 -26.23
CA LEU A 313 -6.20 -6.69 -26.57
C LEU A 313 -7.71 -6.63 -26.33
N LYS A 314 -8.50 -7.11 -27.30
CA LYS A 314 -9.95 -7.26 -27.12
C LYS A 314 -10.21 -8.41 -26.13
N PRO A 315 -11.13 -8.24 -25.16
CA PRO A 315 -11.53 -9.34 -24.28
C PRO A 315 -12.08 -10.50 -25.13
N ARG A 316 -11.56 -11.71 -24.94
CA ARG A 316 -12.18 -12.91 -25.51
C ARG A 316 -13.32 -13.30 -24.59
N LEU A 317 -14.56 -13.17 -25.06
CA LEU A 317 -15.72 -13.70 -24.36
C LEU A 317 -15.60 -15.23 -24.36
N ALA A 318 -15.62 -15.83 -23.18
CA ALA A 318 -15.62 -17.29 -23.07
C ALA A 318 -16.95 -17.85 -23.60
N GLN A 319 -16.89 -18.93 -24.37
CA GLN A 319 -18.04 -19.49 -25.09
C GLN A 319 -19.23 -19.82 -24.19
N TRP A 320 -19.01 -20.18 -22.92
CA TRP A 320 -20.07 -20.47 -21.95
C TRP A 320 -20.92 -19.25 -21.54
N ARG A 321 -20.46 -18.00 -21.76
CA ARG A 321 -21.27 -16.79 -21.51
C ARG A 321 -22.28 -16.48 -22.63
N LEU A 322 -22.16 -17.15 -23.78
CA LEU A 322 -23.08 -16.97 -24.90
C LEU A 322 -24.29 -17.93 -24.82
N VAL A 323 -24.29 -18.86 -23.86
CA VAL A 323 -25.31 -19.92 -23.78
C VAL A 323 -26.56 -19.50 -23.01
N ASP A 324 -26.53 -18.39 -22.26
CA ASP A 324 -27.67 -17.93 -21.44
C ASP A 324 -28.65 -16.98 -22.18
N TRP A 325 -28.57 -16.87 -23.51
CA TRP A 325 -29.46 -16.00 -24.31
C TRP A 325 -30.06 -16.68 -25.55
N ALA A 326 -30.21 -18.00 -25.54
CA ALA A 326 -30.91 -18.75 -26.59
C ALA A 326 -32.15 -19.46 -26.04
#